data_AF-A0A5Q2RJW5-F1
#
_entry.id   AF-A0A5Q2RJW5-F1
#
_cell.length_a   1.000
_cell.length_b   1.000
_cell.length_c   1.000
_cell.angle_alpha   90.00
_cell.angle_beta   90.00
_cell.angle_gamma   90.00
#
_symmetry.space_group_name_H-M   'P 1'
#
loop_
_entity.id
_entity.type
_entity.pdbx_description
1 polymer ?
#
loop_
_entity_poly.entity_id
_entity_poly.type
_entity_poly.pdbx_seq_one_letter_code
_entity_poly.pdbx_strand_id
1 'polypeptide(L)'
;MPVFAVAGAGARAHVDGLLLQDRLHLVDSPAAANVLLLAGWVPAQLATEVARLHDGLSRPRVSLWWSLGSRSAPPAPTTVEVHEDDPTRLVDAVLETHRRLLVGALRSSPPAMPDEEAAPWRGVGPYGQGGTGMTGGVPYGRPMAGVAPDRDGLRLDQLTVRIGPFFARFPTGLVLEILLQGDVVQQANVVVTTDPATLEADLRTPFHNALDTPVLVSVLELERARSHLRSIASALVAQQLPSLARRVLRLAKHVHPDRGEDVQRLHHLLRRSQMLGWATRGVGPILADQLEGTATGPVARASGVDQDERVADPAYVGIGFEPIVHDGGDVRSRIAQRLAEAHQALQLASRAGDRRHDPEAPLESPRGRLAVGDTPAQRLLPLLPAVLEGMEWGDAVSTVVSLDLDTDEVLAMRSPDRELPVP
;
A
#
# COMPACT_ATOMS: atom_id res chain seq x y z
N MET A 1 -19.73 9.46 -5.77
CA MET A 1 -19.52 8.87 -7.10
C MET A 1 -18.40 7.84 -7.02
N PRO A 2 -18.59 6.59 -7.48
CA PRO A 2 -17.60 5.52 -7.34
C PRO A 2 -16.38 5.72 -8.27
N VAL A 3 -15.18 5.71 -7.70
CA VAL A 3 -13.89 5.84 -8.41
C VAL A 3 -12.98 4.70 -7.99
N PHE A 4 -12.33 4.04 -8.93
CA PHE A 4 -11.17 3.21 -8.62
C PHE A 4 -9.92 4.07 -8.81
N ALA A 5 -9.15 4.27 -7.74
CA ALA A 5 -7.98 5.16 -7.75
C ALA A 5 -6.68 4.35 -7.64
N VAL A 6 -5.73 4.66 -8.52
CA VAL A 6 -4.36 4.15 -8.49
C VAL A 6 -3.45 5.30 -8.04
N ALA A 7 -2.74 5.07 -6.95
CA ALA A 7 -1.68 5.97 -6.51
C ALA A 7 -0.35 5.53 -7.14
N GLY A 8 0.13 6.27 -8.12
CA GLY A 8 1.50 6.16 -8.62
C GLY A 8 2.52 6.77 -7.65
N ALA A 9 3.76 6.90 -8.10
CA ALA A 9 4.85 7.42 -7.29
C ALA A 9 4.54 8.86 -6.81
N GLY A 10 4.79 9.13 -5.53
CA GLY A 10 4.51 10.41 -4.85
C GLY A 10 3.02 10.74 -4.64
N ALA A 11 2.10 9.92 -5.14
CA ALA A 11 0.67 10.24 -5.14
C ALA A 11 -0.11 9.67 -3.94
N ARG A 12 0.49 8.78 -3.13
CA ARG A 12 -0.26 8.04 -2.10
C ARG A 12 -0.98 8.94 -1.11
N ALA A 13 -0.28 9.94 -0.56
CA ALA A 13 -0.87 10.88 0.39
C ALA A 13 -2.00 11.72 -0.23
N HIS A 14 -1.92 12.03 -1.52
CA HIS A 14 -2.96 12.75 -2.26
C HIS A 14 -4.21 11.88 -2.44
N VAL A 15 -4.04 10.60 -2.81
CA VAL A 15 -5.13 9.64 -2.96
C VAL A 15 -5.81 9.34 -1.62
N ASP A 16 -5.05 9.15 -0.53
CA ASP A 16 -5.63 9.00 0.81
C ASP A 16 -6.47 10.24 1.19
N GLY A 17 -6.05 11.43 0.77
CA GLY A 17 -6.79 12.68 0.93
C GLY A 17 -8.16 12.69 0.25
N LEU A 18 -8.37 11.89 -0.80
CA LEU A 18 -9.67 11.77 -1.47
C LEU A 18 -10.72 11.06 -0.62
N LEU A 19 -10.32 10.29 0.40
CA LEU A 19 -11.26 9.71 1.37
C LEU A 19 -11.98 10.78 2.20
N LEU A 20 -11.45 12.01 2.24
CA LEU A 20 -12.10 13.16 2.89
C LEU A 20 -13.12 13.87 1.99
N GLN A 21 -13.23 13.49 0.71
CA GLN A 21 -14.12 14.12 -0.26
C GLN A 21 -15.47 13.39 -0.29
N ASP A 22 -16.51 13.95 0.32
CA ASP A 22 -17.82 13.29 0.42
C ASP A 22 -18.50 13.05 -0.94
N ARG A 23 -18.09 13.78 -1.99
CA ARG A 23 -18.60 13.63 -3.36
C ARG A 23 -18.00 12.42 -4.08
N LEU A 24 -16.87 11.90 -3.61
CA LEU A 24 -16.19 10.72 -4.16
C LEU A 24 -16.33 9.52 -3.23
N HIS A 25 -16.42 8.33 -3.81
CA HIS A 25 -16.39 7.07 -3.10
C HIS A 25 -15.31 6.22 -3.75
N LEU A 26 -14.16 6.09 -3.08
CA LEU A 26 -13.12 5.18 -3.55
C LEU A 26 -13.60 3.74 -3.35
N VAL A 27 -13.58 2.94 -4.41
CA VAL A 27 -13.99 1.53 -4.39
C VAL A 27 -12.78 0.61 -4.53
N ASP A 28 -12.94 -0.63 -4.07
CA ASP A 28 -11.83 -1.59 -3.95
C ASP A 28 -11.66 -2.51 -5.16
N SER A 29 -12.62 -2.44 -6.09
CA SER A 29 -12.61 -3.19 -7.33
C SER A 29 -12.93 -2.26 -8.50
N PRO A 30 -12.19 -2.35 -9.62
CA PRO A 30 -12.51 -1.58 -10.82
C PRO A 30 -13.94 -1.87 -11.30
N ALA A 31 -14.45 -3.09 -11.12
CA ALA A 31 -15.80 -3.46 -11.52
C ALA A 31 -16.90 -2.61 -10.84
N ALA A 32 -16.62 -2.01 -9.67
CA ALA A 32 -17.54 -1.14 -8.96
C ALA A 32 -17.45 0.33 -9.39
N ALA A 33 -16.61 0.68 -10.37
CA ALA A 33 -16.38 2.04 -10.84
C ALA A 33 -16.63 2.21 -12.34
N ASN A 34 -16.98 3.43 -12.73
CA ASN A 34 -17.00 3.89 -14.13
C ASN A 34 -15.79 4.78 -14.46
N VAL A 35 -15.06 5.22 -13.43
CA VAL A 35 -13.91 6.11 -13.55
C VAL A 35 -12.68 5.43 -12.94
N LEU A 36 -11.64 5.24 -13.75
CA LEU A 36 -10.29 4.95 -13.29
C LEU A 36 -9.55 6.28 -13.11
N LEU A 37 -9.09 6.55 -11.90
CA LEU A 37 -8.24 7.70 -11.60
C LEU A 37 -6.80 7.22 -11.45
N LEU A 38 -5.92 7.67 -12.33
CA LEU A 38 -4.48 7.48 -12.23
C LEU A 38 -3.87 8.75 -11.60
N ALA A 39 -3.25 8.65 -10.44
CA ALA A 39 -2.65 9.79 -9.76
C ALA A 39 -1.11 9.68 -9.75
N GLY A 40 -0.43 10.77 -10.11
CA GLY A 40 1.03 10.84 -10.19
C GLY A 40 1.62 10.06 -11.35
N TRP A 41 2.84 9.57 -11.16
CA TRP A 41 3.60 8.82 -12.16
C TRP A 41 3.38 7.32 -12.00
N VAL A 42 2.96 6.65 -13.08
CA VAL A 42 2.83 5.19 -13.14
C VAL A 42 3.87 4.65 -14.13
N PRO A 43 4.74 3.71 -13.74
CA PRO A 43 5.76 3.17 -14.64
C PRO A 43 5.19 2.55 -15.91
N ALA A 44 5.89 2.74 -17.03
CA ALA A 44 5.50 2.17 -18.32
C ALA A 44 5.45 0.64 -18.32
N GLN A 45 6.27 -0.01 -17.49
CA GLN A 45 6.27 -1.46 -17.30
C GLN A 45 4.91 -1.99 -16.82
N LEU A 46 4.10 -1.16 -16.16
CA LEU A 46 2.76 -1.53 -15.67
C LEU A 46 1.65 -1.27 -16.70
N ALA A 47 1.97 -0.96 -17.96
CA ALA A 47 1.01 -0.65 -19.02
C ALA A 47 -0.10 -1.72 -19.15
N THR A 48 0.30 -3.00 -19.14
CA THR A 48 -0.62 -4.12 -19.30
C THR A 48 -1.58 -4.22 -18.13
N GLU A 49 -1.08 -4.02 -16.91
CA GLU A 49 -1.85 -4.06 -15.67
C GLU A 49 -2.83 -2.88 -15.60
N VAL A 50 -2.41 -1.69 -16.03
CA VAL A 50 -3.30 -0.51 -16.14
C VAL A 50 -4.40 -0.75 -17.18
N ALA A 51 -4.07 -1.33 -18.33
CA ALA A 51 -5.04 -1.69 -19.35
C ALA A 51 -6.08 -2.71 -18.83
N ARG A 52 -5.64 -3.72 -18.06
CA ARG A 52 -6.55 -4.68 -17.39
C ARG A 52 -7.47 -3.99 -16.38
N LEU A 53 -6.97 -3.04 -15.59
CA LEU A 53 -7.81 -2.27 -14.68
C LEU A 53 -8.88 -1.47 -15.43
N HIS A 54 -8.48 -0.75 -16.47
CA HIS A 54 -9.39 0.03 -17.30
C HIS A 54 -10.49 -0.85 -17.88
N ASP A 55 -10.13 -2.01 -18.44
CA ASP A 55 -11.10 -2.91 -19.06
C ASP A 55 -12.00 -3.63 -18.05
N GLY A 56 -11.53 -3.77 -16.81
CA GLY A 56 -12.29 -4.26 -15.65
C GLY A 56 -13.31 -3.27 -15.09
N LEU A 57 -13.30 -2.00 -15.52
CA LEU A 57 -14.32 -1.01 -15.13
C LEU A 57 -15.70 -1.37 -15.69
N SER A 58 -16.74 -1.04 -14.92
CA SER A 58 -18.12 -1.08 -15.40
C SER A 58 -18.35 -0.08 -16.54
N ARG A 59 -19.07 -0.51 -17.58
CA ARG A 59 -19.45 0.38 -18.69
C ARG A 59 -20.68 1.23 -18.32
N PRO A 60 -20.80 2.47 -18.85
CA PRO A 60 -19.78 3.18 -19.63
C PRO A 60 -18.57 3.55 -18.74
N ARG A 61 -17.36 3.56 -19.31
CA ARG A 61 -16.09 3.74 -18.57
C ARG A 61 -15.19 4.82 -19.14
N VAL A 62 -14.32 5.38 -18.29
CA VAL A 62 -13.32 6.39 -18.67
C VAL A 62 -12.12 6.39 -17.71
N SER A 63 -10.96 6.81 -18.21
CA SER A 63 -9.76 7.06 -17.40
C SER A 63 -9.46 8.56 -17.29
N LEU A 64 -9.09 8.99 -16.08
CA LEU A 64 -8.60 10.33 -15.75
C LEU A 64 -7.17 10.26 -15.22
N TRP A 65 -6.36 11.26 -15.55
CA TRP A 65 -5.02 11.42 -14.98
C TRP A 65 -4.95 12.68 -14.12
N TRP A 66 -4.48 12.50 -12.88
CA TRP A 66 -4.12 13.59 -11.99
C TRP A 66 -2.59 13.66 -11.89
N SER A 67 -1.97 14.63 -12.55
CA SER A 67 -0.52 14.57 -12.81
C SER A 67 0.33 14.79 -11.57
N LEU A 68 -0.12 15.62 -10.61
CA LEU A 68 0.61 15.91 -9.36
C LEU A 68 2.08 16.28 -9.62
N GLY A 69 2.31 17.18 -10.59
CA GLY A 69 3.65 17.58 -11.02
C GLY A 69 4.42 16.59 -11.90
N SER A 70 3.91 15.36 -12.12
CA SER A 70 4.49 14.42 -13.09
C SER A 70 4.40 14.99 -14.51
N ARG A 71 5.51 14.87 -15.25
CA ARG A 71 5.60 15.27 -16.67
C ARG A 71 5.31 14.13 -17.64
N SER A 72 5.41 12.90 -17.15
CA SER A 72 5.23 11.69 -17.96
C SER A 72 3.81 11.18 -17.74
N ALA A 73 3.05 11.14 -18.84
CA ALA A 73 1.70 10.61 -18.87
C ALA A 73 1.68 9.12 -18.51
N PRO A 74 0.61 8.61 -17.88
CA PRO A 74 0.51 7.21 -17.54
C PRO A 74 0.45 6.34 -18.81
N PRO A 75 0.82 5.05 -18.71
CA PRO A 75 0.87 4.14 -19.86
C PRO A 75 -0.52 3.61 -20.27
N ALA A 76 -1.52 4.48 -20.24
CA ALA A 76 -2.88 4.19 -20.69
C ALA A 76 -3.55 5.46 -21.23
N PRO A 77 -4.45 5.34 -22.22
CA PRO A 77 -5.17 6.49 -22.73
C PRO A 77 -6.04 7.11 -21.62
N THR A 78 -5.82 8.39 -21.35
CA THR A 78 -6.63 9.18 -20.42
C THR A 78 -7.42 10.21 -21.22
N THR A 79 -8.67 10.43 -20.81
CA THR A 79 -9.59 11.31 -21.53
C THR A 79 -9.57 12.73 -20.97
N VAL A 80 -9.19 12.86 -19.71
CA VAL A 80 -9.12 14.13 -18.99
C VAL A 80 -7.86 14.11 -18.13
N GLU A 81 -7.11 15.19 -18.21
CA GLU A 81 -5.90 15.45 -17.45
C GLU A 81 -6.14 16.61 -16.49
N VAL A 82 -5.72 16.45 -15.25
CA VAL A 82 -5.78 17.46 -14.20
C VAL A 82 -4.36 17.68 -13.70
N HIS A 83 -3.86 18.91 -13.81
CA HIS A 83 -2.48 19.23 -13.46
C HIS A 83 -2.36 19.95 -12.11
N GLU A 84 -3.47 20.49 -11.61
CA GLU A 84 -3.50 21.17 -10.33
C GLU A 84 -3.46 20.20 -9.16
N ASP A 85 -2.68 20.53 -8.13
CA ASP A 85 -2.58 19.73 -6.90
C ASP A 85 -3.82 19.90 -5.99
N ASP A 86 -4.73 20.83 -6.30
CA ASP A 86 -5.95 21.05 -5.52
C ASP A 86 -6.96 19.90 -5.75
N PRO A 87 -7.28 19.11 -4.72
CA PRO A 87 -8.24 18.00 -4.84
C PRO A 87 -9.65 18.48 -5.23
N THR A 88 -10.01 19.74 -4.98
CA THR A 88 -11.32 20.29 -5.36
C THR A 88 -11.49 20.32 -6.88
N ARG A 89 -10.45 20.75 -7.59
CA ARG A 89 -10.42 20.77 -9.07
C ARG A 89 -10.53 19.38 -9.64
N LEU A 90 -9.80 18.42 -9.05
CA LEU A 90 -9.92 17.02 -9.42
C LEU A 90 -11.34 16.49 -9.23
N VAL A 91 -11.95 16.73 -8.06
CA VAL A 91 -13.32 16.27 -7.75
C VAL A 91 -14.32 16.81 -8.76
N ASP A 92 -14.23 18.10 -9.12
CA ASP A 92 -15.10 18.69 -10.13
C ASP A 92 -14.88 18.08 -11.52
N ALA A 93 -13.63 17.87 -11.93
CA ALA A 93 -13.29 17.23 -13.20
C ALA A 93 -13.83 15.79 -13.29
N VAL A 94 -13.67 15.01 -12.22
CA VAL A 94 -14.18 13.63 -12.10
C VAL A 94 -15.71 13.62 -12.24
N LEU A 95 -16.41 14.49 -11.53
CA LEU A 95 -17.88 14.53 -11.54
C LEU A 95 -18.45 15.01 -12.87
N GLU A 96 -17.84 16.03 -13.48
CA GLU A 96 -18.25 16.50 -14.80
C GLU A 96 -18.01 15.42 -15.87
N THR A 97 -16.86 14.73 -15.82
CA THR A 97 -16.55 13.63 -16.74
C THR A 97 -17.56 12.50 -16.61
N HIS A 98 -17.86 12.07 -15.38
CA HIS A 98 -18.86 11.04 -15.13
C HIS A 98 -20.27 11.47 -15.58
N ARG A 99 -20.66 12.72 -15.33
CA ARG A 99 -21.94 13.25 -15.82
C ARG A 99 -22.02 13.19 -17.34
N ARG A 100 -21.00 13.67 -18.05
CA ARG A 100 -20.91 13.61 -19.52
C ARG A 100 -20.97 12.19 -20.05
N LEU A 101 -20.33 11.25 -19.36
CA LEU A 101 -20.32 9.83 -19.68
C LEU A 101 -21.73 9.22 -19.58
N LEU A 102 -22.47 9.54 -18.51
CA LEU A 102 -23.83 9.01 -18.31
C LEU A 102 -24.87 9.60 -19.27
N VAL A 103 -24.74 10.89 -19.63
CA VAL A 103 -25.67 11.53 -20.60
C VAL A 103 -25.28 11.28 -22.06
N GLY A 104 -24.23 10.49 -22.31
CA GLY A 104 -23.74 10.17 -23.66
C GLY A 104 -23.02 11.31 -24.38
N ALA A 105 -22.76 12.44 -23.71
CA ALA A 105 -21.95 13.54 -24.23
C ALA A 105 -20.45 13.20 -24.29
N LEU A 106 -20.04 12.17 -23.54
CA LEU A 106 -18.74 11.53 -23.65
C LEU A 106 -18.96 10.05 -23.94
N ARG A 107 -18.29 9.51 -24.97
CA ARG A 107 -18.37 8.08 -25.29
C ARG A 107 -17.55 7.29 -24.28
N SER A 108 -18.01 6.08 -23.96
CA SER A 108 -17.21 5.12 -23.18
C SER A 108 -15.89 4.85 -23.90
N SER A 109 -14.79 4.84 -23.16
CA SER A 109 -13.49 4.45 -23.67
C SER A 109 -13.52 2.99 -24.18
N PRO A 110 -12.93 2.71 -25.36
CA PRO A 110 -12.87 1.35 -25.92
C PRO A 110 -11.96 0.45 -25.07
N PRO A 111 -12.05 -0.89 -25.19
CA PRO A 111 -11.07 -1.80 -24.60
C PRO A 111 -9.63 -1.42 -24.92
N ALA A 112 -8.76 -1.48 -23.91
CA ALA A 112 -7.33 -1.25 -24.04
C ALA A 112 -6.57 -2.57 -24.30
N MET A 113 -7.09 -3.69 -23.82
CA MET A 113 -6.56 -5.02 -24.11
C MET A 113 -7.05 -5.52 -25.47
N PRO A 114 -6.24 -6.29 -26.20
CA PRO A 114 -6.67 -6.94 -27.42
C PRO A 114 -7.79 -7.96 -27.13
N ASP A 115 -8.76 -8.05 -28.05
CA ASP A 115 -9.84 -9.04 -28.01
C ASP A 115 -9.34 -10.36 -28.59
N GLU A 116 -8.55 -11.08 -27.80
CA GLU A 116 -7.95 -12.37 -28.14
C GLU A 116 -8.49 -13.47 -27.22
N GLU A 117 -8.72 -14.66 -27.79
CA GLU A 117 -9.10 -15.82 -26.99
C GLU A 117 -7.99 -16.14 -25.97
N ALA A 118 -8.38 -16.31 -24.70
CA ALA A 118 -7.45 -16.54 -23.60
C ALA A 118 -6.60 -17.81 -23.76
N ALA A 119 -7.03 -18.75 -24.61
CA ALA A 119 -6.25 -19.91 -24.98
C ALA A 119 -6.47 -20.30 -26.44
N PRO A 120 -5.41 -20.71 -27.15
CA PRO A 120 -5.53 -21.14 -28.53
C PRO A 120 -6.40 -22.40 -28.61
N TRP A 121 -7.33 -22.41 -29.56
CA TRP A 121 -8.15 -23.58 -29.87
C TRP A 121 -7.27 -24.81 -30.18
N ARG A 122 -7.49 -25.93 -29.49
CA ARG A 122 -6.65 -27.16 -29.58
C ARG A 122 -7.30 -28.32 -30.36
N GLY A 123 -8.37 -28.09 -31.11
CA GLY A 123 -9.01 -29.13 -31.91
C GLY A 123 -9.98 -30.05 -31.14
N VAL A 124 -10.54 -31.03 -31.87
CA VAL A 124 -11.39 -32.09 -31.33
C VAL A 124 -10.49 -33.16 -30.70
N GLY A 125 -10.84 -33.63 -29.50
CA GLY A 125 -10.07 -34.65 -28.79
C GLY A 125 -9.96 -35.98 -29.57
N PRO A 126 -9.01 -36.86 -29.21
CA PRO A 126 -8.67 -38.07 -29.95
C PRO A 126 -9.81 -39.11 -30.08
N TYR A 127 -10.90 -38.92 -29.33
CA TYR A 127 -12.08 -39.81 -29.33
C TYR A 127 -13.31 -39.19 -30.01
N GLY A 128 -13.15 -38.11 -30.80
CA GLY A 128 -14.26 -37.42 -31.46
C GLY A 128 -15.22 -36.73 -30.48
N GLN A 129 -14.83 -36.64 -29.21
CA GLN A 129 -15.59 -36.01 -28.13
C GLN A 129 -15.02 -34.60 -27.94
N GLY A 130 -15.87 -33.59 -28.12
CA GLY A 130 -15.50 -32.18 -28.05
C GLY A 130 -16.19 -31.41 -29.17
N GLY A 131 -17.33 -30.78 -28.86
CA GLY A 131 -17.93 -29.81 -29.78
C GLY A 131 -16.97 -28.65 -30.06
N THR A 132 -17.33 -27.77 -30.99
CA THR A 132 -16.55 -26.60 -31.44
C THR A 132 -16.10 -25.63 -30.33
N GLY A 133 -16.48 -25.83 -29.07
CA GLY A 133 -16.10 -24.99 -27.92
C GLY A 133 -15.55 -25.72 -26.70
N MET A 134 -15.18 -27.01 -26.77
CA MET A 134 -14.64 -27.76 -25.62
C MET A 134 -13.11 -27.85 -25.69
N THR A 135 -12.41 -26.92 -25.04
CA THR A 135 -10.96 -27.02 -24.79
C THR A 135 -10.70 -28.22 -23.87
N GLY A 136 -10.31 -29.37 -24.44
CA GLY A 136 -10.23 -30.68 -23.79
C GLY A 136 -9.76 -30.67 -22.32
N GLY A 137 -10.72 -30.74 -21.38
CA GLY A 137 -10.47 -30.82 -19.94
C GLY A 137 -9.94 -29.54 -19.27
N VAL A 138 -9.84 -28.42 -20.01
CA VAL A 138 -9.25 -27.16 -19.54
C VAL A 138 -10.17 -26.00 -19.94
N PRO A 139 -11.26 -25.71 -19.20
CA PRO A 139 -12.22 -24.66 -19.57
C PRO A 139 -11.53 -23.31 -19.79
N TYR A 140 -11.68 -22.74 -21.00
CA TYR A 140 -11.02 -21.50 -21.42
C TYR A 140 -9.48 -21.51 -21.28
N GLY A 141 -8.87 -22.70 -21.37
CA GLY A 141 -7.43 -22.91 -21.22
C GLY A 141 -6.87 -22.66 -19.81
N ARG A 142 -7.75 -22.52 -18.81
CA ARG A 142 -7.36 -22.52 -17.40
C ARG A 142 -7.46 -23.93 -16.83
N PRO A 143 -6.37 -24.49 -16.25
CA PRO A 143 -6.46 -25.78 -15.59
C PRO A 143 -7.48 -25.70 -14.46
N MET A 144 -8.26 -26.78 -14.28
CA MET A 144 -9.05 -26.92 -13.06
C MET A 144 -8.11 -26.89 -11.85
N ALA A 145 -8.56 -26.28 -10.77
CA ALA A 145 -7.81 -26.27 -9.53
C ALA A 145 -7.55 -27.72 -9.07
N GLY A 146 -6.33 -27.96 -8.55
CA GLY A 146 -6.07 -29.18 -7.81
C GLY A 146 -6.87 -29.20 -6.50
N VAL A 147 -7.02 -30.38 -5.89
CA VAL A 147 -7.76 -30.52 -4.62
C VAL A 147 -6.90 -31.21 -3.57
N ALA A 148 -6.75 -30.60 -2.40
CA ALA A 148 -5.98 -31.14 -1.27
C ALA A 148 -6.82 -31.14 0.03
N PRO A 149 -6.49 -32.01 1.01
CA PRO A 149 -7.16 -32.01 2.31
C PRO A 149 -6.97 -30.69 3.05
N ASP A 150 -8.04 -30.22 3.70
CA ASP A 150 -8.08 -29.05 4.55
C ASP A 150 -8.06 -29.43 6.05
N ARG A 151 -8.04 -28.41 6.93
CA ARG A 151 -8.00 -28.55 8.40
C ARG A 151 -9.06 -29.50 8.98
N ASP A 152 -10.21 -29.61 8.33
CA ASP A 152 -11.33 -30.48 8.73
C ASP A 152 -11.33 -31.85 8.00
N GLY A 153 -10.32 -32.11 7.16
CA GLY A 153 -10.20 -33.31 6.32
C GLY A 153 -11.03 -33.27 5.04
N LEU A 154 -11.81 -32.21 4.78
CA LEU A 154 -12.49 -32.01 3.51
C LEU A 154 -11.48 -31.63 2.43
N ARG A 155 -11.74 -32.02 1.18
CA ARG A 155 -10.87 -31.65 0.06
C ARG A 155 -11.34 -30.34 -0.54
N LEU A 156 -10.48 -29.32 -0.50
CA LEU A 156 -10.75 -28.00 -1.06
C LEU A 156 -9.88 -27.73 -2.28
N ASP A 157 -10.39 -26.86 -3.15
CA ASP A 157 -9.67 -26.38 -4.33
C ASP A 157 -8.44 -25.56 -3.89
N GLN A 158 -7.32 -25.82 -4.56
CA GLN A 158 -6.08 -25.08 -4.44
C GLN A 158 -6.00 -24.06 -5.58
N LEU A 159 -6.21 -22.79 -5.24
CA LEU A 159 -6.29 -21.70 -6.18
C LEU A 159 -5.03 -20.84 -6.12
N THR A 160 -4.22 -20.88 -7.17
CA THR A 160 -3.13 -19.92 -7.35
C THR A 160 -3.69 -18.61 -7.91
N VAL A 161 -3.55 -17.52 -7.14
CA VAL A 161 -3.95 -16.17 -7.54
C VAL A 161 -2.77 -15.21 -7.49
N ARG A 162 -2.79 -14.20 -8.36
CA ARG A 162 -1.89 -13.06 -8.27
C ARG A 162 -2.66 -11.84 -7.79
N ILE A 163 -2.22 -11.27 -6.67
CA ILE A 163 -2.80 -10.08 -6.06
C ILE A 163 -1.84 -8.91 -6.25
N GLY A 164 -2.29 -7.86 -6.95
CA GLY A 164 -1.45 -6.70 -7.31
C GLY A 164 -1.37 -6.50 -8.82
N PRO A 165 -0.58 -5.51 -9.30
CA PRO A 165 0.17 -4.51 -8.53
C PRO A 165 -0.71 -3.36 -8.01
N PHE A 166 -2.00 -3.35 -8.33
CA PHE A 166 -2.93 -2.26 -7.99
C PHE A 166 -4.04 -2.71 -7.04
N PHE A 167 -3.78 -3.71 -6.20
CA PHE A 167 -4.75 -4.11 -5.19
C PHE A 167 -4.96 -2.95 -4.20
N ALA A 168 -6.20 -2.49 -4.03
CA ALA A 168 -6.52 -1.21 -3.37
C ALA A 168 -6.00 -1.08 -1.92
N ARG A 169 -5.61 -2.18 -1.28
CA ARG A 169 -5.09 -2.20 0.10
C ARG A 169 -3.57 -2.32 0.18
N PHE A 170 -2.91 -2.71 -0.90
CA PHE A 170 -1.45 -2.84 -0.94
C PHE A 170 -0.82 -1.61 -1.60
N PRO A 171 0.47 -1.34 -1.33
CA PRO A 171 1.20 -0.34 -2.09
C PRO A 171 1.20 -0.70 -3.58
N THR A 172 1.14 0.34 -4.43
CA THR A 172 1.24 0.12 -5.88
C THR A 172 2.57 -0.52 -6.21
N GLY A 173 2.56 -1.56 -7.05
CA GLY A 173 3.75 -2.31 -7.44
C GLY A 173 3.93 -3.62 -6.69
N LEU A 174 3.35 -3.79 -5.50
CA LEU A 174 3.42 -5.05 -4.77
C LEU A 174 2.56 -6.11 -5.46
N VAL A 175 3.20 -7.20 -5.88
CA VAL A 175 2.54 -8.38 -6.44
C VAL A 175 2.83 -9.59 -5.55
N LEU A 176 1.77 -10.23 -5.06
CA LEU A 176 1.85 -11.49 -4.33
C LEU A 176 1.28 -12.61 -5.20
N GLU A 177 2.03 -13.68 -5.39
CA GLU A 177 1.51 -14.95 -5.90
C GLU A 177 1.16 -15.83 -4.71
N ILE A 178 -0.11 -16.16 -4.58
CA ILE A 178 -0.68 -16.79 -3.38
C ILE A 178 -1.37 -18.08 -3.80
N LEU A 179 -1.04 -19.18 -3.11
CA LEU A 179 -1.81 -20.41 -3.15
C LEU A 179 -2.85 -20.36 -2.03
N LEU A 180 -4.12 -20.23 -2.39
CA LEU A 180 -5.24 -20.26 -1.46
C LEU A 180 -5.88 -21.64 -1.43
N GLN A 181 -6.29 -22.07 -0.24
CA GLN A 181 -7.18 -23.21 -0.05
C GLN A 181 -8.34 -22.75 0.84
N GLY A 182 -9.52 -22.58 0.22
CA GLY A 182 -10.59 -21.81 0.85
C GLY A 182 -10.17 -20.35 1.03
N ASP A 183 -10.17 -19.87 2.28
CA ASP A 183 -9.70 -18.54 2.67
C ASP A 183 -8.29 -18.55 3.29
N VAL A 184 -7.65 -19.71 3.43
CA VAL A 184 -6.32 -19.85 4.04
C VAL A 184 -5.22 -19.76 2.99
N VAL A 185 -4.21 -18.96 3.29
CA VAL A 185 -2.95 -18.88 2.53
C VAL A 185 -2.10 -20.10 2.82
N GLN A 186 -1.94 -20.97 1.83
CA GLN A 186 -1.08 -22.16 1.92
C GLN A 186 0.37 -21.84 1.59
N GLN A 187 0.58 -20.93 0.62
CA GLN A 187 1.89 -20.45 0.22
C GLN A 187 1.75 -19.02 -0.28
N ALA A 188 2.76 -18.19 -0.03
CA ALA A 188 2.84 -16.83 -0.55
C ALA A 188 4.24 -16.56 -1.10
N ASN A 189 4.33 -15.89 -2.24
CA ASN A 189 5.58 -15.44 -2.84
C ASN A 189 5.45 -13.99 -3.25
N VAL A 190 6.49 -13.19 -3.00
CA VAL A 190 6.59 -11.83 -3.55
C VAL A 190 7.15 -11.93 -4.97
N VAL A 191 6.40 -11.41 -5.94
CA VAL A 191 6.85 -11.37 -7.34
C VAL A 191 7.58 -10.05 -7.56
N VAL A 192 8.88 -10.13 -7.80
CA VAL A 192 9.72 -8.96 -8.08
C VAL A 192 9.87 -8.80 -9.61
N THR A 193 9.70 -7.57 -10.11
CA THR A 193 9.88 -7.28 -11.54
C THR A 193 11.36 -7.27 -11.93
N THR A 194 11.68 -7.95 -13.02
CA THR A 194 13.04 -8.01 -13.58
C THR A 194 13.48 -6.73 -14.27
N ASP A 195 12.55 -5.83 -14.61
CA ASP A 195 12.83 -4.51 -15.19
C ASP A 195 12.40 -3.42 -14.20
N PRO A 196 13.30 -2.94 -13.31
CA PRO A 196 12.97 -1.87 -12.40
C PRO A 196 12.73 -0.58 -13.16
N ALA A 197 11.64 0.09 -12.83
CA ALA A 197 11.40 1.42 -13.34
C ALA A 197 12.45 2.38 -12.74
N THR A 198 13.19 3.09 -13.59
CA THR A 198 13.95 4.25 -13.13
C THR A 198 12.92 5.30 -12.73
N LEU A 199 12.75 5.55 -11.44
CA LEU A 199 11.86 6.60 -10.94
C LEU A 199 12.26 7.94 -11.58
N GLU A 200 11.43 8.42 -12.51
CA GLU A 200 11.56 9.78 -13.05
C GLU A 200 11.04 10.84 -12.06
N ALA A 201 10.28 10.40 -11.05
CA ALA A 201 9.67 11.27 -10.07
C ALA A 201 10.73 11.80 -9.09
N ASP A 202 10.79 13.14 -8.98
CA ASP A 202 11.55 13.84 -7.95
C ASP A 202 10.83 13.64 -6.60
N LEU A 203 11.12 12.53 -5.91
CA LEU A 203 10.52 12.10 -4.64
C LEU A 203 10.96 12.98 -3.46
N ARG A 204 10.74 14.29 -3.55
CA ARG A 204 11.15 15.25 -2.50
C ARG A 204 10.27 15.19 -1.28
N THR A 205 10.38 14.11 -0.50
CA THR A 205 9.87 14.10 0.86
C THR A 205 10.90 14.74 1.81
N PRO A 206 10.49 15.28 2.96
CA PRO A 206 11.43 15.77 3.97
C PRO A 206 12.49 14.73 4.37
N PHE A 207 12.14 13.45 4.39
CA PHE A 207 13.06 12.36 4.72
C PHE A 207 14.06 12.07 3.59
N HIS A 208 13.64 12.08 2.32
CA HIS A 208 14.59 11.94 1.21
C HIS A 208 15.54 13.15 1.14
N ASN A 209 15.03 14.37 1.35
CA ASN A 209 15.87 15.57 1.41
C ASN A 209 16.91 15.50 2.56
N ALA A 210 16.56 14.83 3.66
CA ALA A 210 17.42 14.69 4.83
C ALA A 210 18.65 13.80 4.58
N LEU A 211 18.63 12.95 3.54
CA LEU A 211 19.79 12.16 3.13
C LEU A 211 20.94 13.02 2.58
N ASP A 212 20.61 14.16 1.95
CA ASP A 212 21.59 14.99 1.25
C ASP A 212 21.74 16.40 1.87
N THR A 213 20.74 16.86 2.63
CA THR A 213 20.68 18.26 3.11
C THR A 213 20.15 18.37 4.54
N PRO A 214 20.64 19.33 5.35
CA PRO A 214 20.14 19.51 6.71
C PRO A 214 18.67 19.95 6.78
N VAL A 215 17.80 19.08 7.32
CA VAL A 215 16.37 19.33 7.50
C VAL A 215 16.03 19.57 8.97
N LEU A 216 15.11 20.49 9.25
CA LEU A 216 14.65 20.77 10.61
C LEU A 216 14.03 19.53 11.26
N VAL A 217 14.40 19.22 12.50
CA VAL A 217 13.83 18.11 13.27
C VAL A 217 12.31 18.26 13.42
N SER A 218 11.82 19.50 13.61
CA SER A 218 10.38 19.77 13.68
C SER A 218 9.63 19.40 12.40
N VAL A 219 10.25 19.57 11.23
CA VAL A 219 9.67 19.19 9.94
C VAL A 219 9.63 17.66 9.80
N LEU A 220 10.72 16.97 10.16
CA LEU A 220 10.79 15.51 10.12
C LEU A 220 9.76 14.87 11.06
N GLU A 221 9.67 15.36 12.29
CA GLU A 221 8.77 14.79 13.29
C GLU A 221 7.29 15.11 13.01
N LEU A 222 6.98 16.28 12.43
CA LEU A 222 5.62 16.54 11.93
C LEU A 222 5.26 15.61 10.77
N GLU A 223 6.18 15.35 9.83
CA GLU A 223 5.91 14.41 8.74
C GLU A 223 5.82 12.95 9.25
N ARG A 224 6.61 12.58 10.26
CA ARG A 224 6.49 11.29 10.95
C ARG A 224 5.11 11.10 11.57
N ALA A 225 4.62 12.09 12.33
CA ALA A 225 3.28 12.04 12.91
C ALA A 225 2.20 11.91 11.82
N ARG A 226 2.31 12.65 10.70
CA ARG A 226 1.39 12.52 9.55
C ARG A 226 1.43 11.14 8.94
N SER A 227 2.62 10.61 8.70
CA SER A 227 2.83 9.29 8.10
C SER A 227 2.19 8.19 8.96
N HIS A 228 2.48 8.17 10.25
CA HIS A 228 1.88 7.22 11.18
C HIS A 228 0.34 7.34 11.22
N LEU A 229 -0.21 8.55 11.28
CA LEU A 229 -1.67 8.72 11.28
C LEU A 229 -2.30 8.26 9.96
N ARG A 230 -1.66 8.48 8.80
CA ARG A 230 -2.11 7.93 7.51
C ARG A 230 -2.05 6.41 7.48
N SER A 231 -0.99 5.81 8.02
CA SER A 231 -0.87 4.36 8.19
C SER A 231 -2.01 3.79 9.06
N ILE A 232 -2.32 4.43 10.20
CA ILE A 232 -3.47 4.06 11.03
C ILE A 232 -4.79 4.18 10.27
N ALA A 233 -4.96 5.23 9.47
CA ALA A 233 -6.16 5.37 8.64
C ALA A 233 -6.27 4.24 7.60
N SER A 234 -5.16 3.86 6.96
CA SER A 234 -5.11 2.72 6.03
C SER A 234 -5.50 1.40 6.72
N ALA A 235 -4.96 1.15 7.93
CA ALA A 235 -5.34 0.01 8.74
C ALA A 235 -6.85 0.02 9.08
N LEU A 236 -7.40 1.17 9.47
CA LEU A 236 -8.84 1.30 9.76
C LEU A 236 -9.72 1.06 8.52
N VAL A 237 -9.26 1.46 7.33
CA VAL A 237 -9.95 1.13 6.07
C VAL A 237 -9.93 -0.39 5.84
N ALA A 238 -8.79 -1.06 6.04
CA ALA A 238 -8.70 -2.52 5.92
C ALA A 238 -9.62 -3.25 6.91
N GLN A 239 -9.82 -2.68 8.10
CA GLN A 239 -10.75 -3.17 9.12
C GLN A 239 -12.21 -2.76 8.89
N GLN A 240 -12.56 -2.23 7.71
CA GLN A 240 -13.91 -1.78 7.36
C GLN A 240 -14.48 -0.69 8.29
N LEU A 241 -13.61 0.22 8.75
CA LEU A 241 -13.96 1.36 9.61
C LEU A 241 -13.70 2.72 8.91
N PRO A 242 -14.31 3.00 7.74
CA PRO A 242 -13.99 4.18 6.93
C PRO A 242 -14.29 5.50 7.65
N SER A 243 -15.33 5.56 8.49
CA SER A 243 -15.66 6.77 9.26
C SER A 243 -14.58 7.14 10.27
N LEU A 244 -13.97 6.14 10.94
CA LEU A 244 -12.83 6.37 11.82
C LEU A 244 -11.59 6.71 11.02
N ALA A 245 -11.33 6.03 9.90
CA ALA A 245 -10.23 6.38 9.01
C ALA A 245 -10.29 7.85 8.56
N ARG A 246 -11.46 8.34 8.13
CA ARG A 246 -11.69 9.76 7.80
C ARG A 246 -11.39 10.71 8.96
N ARG A 247 -11.75 10.34 10.19
CA ARG A 247 -11.43 11.13 11.38
C ARG A 247 -9.92 11.19 11.63
N VAL A 248 -9.21 10.08 11.46
CA VAL A 248 -7.75 10.02 11.59
C VAL A 248 -7.07 10.82 10.48
N LEU A 249 -7.54 10.73 9.23
CA LEU A 249 -7.02 11.53 8.11
C LEU A 249 -7.24 13.04 8.31
N ARG A 250 -8.38 13.45 8.89
CA ARG A 250 -8.59 14.85 9.27
C ARG A 250 -7.61 15.32 10.34
N LEU A 251 -7.29 14.46 11.31
CA LEU A 251 -6.27 14.74 12.31
C LEU A 251 -4.87 14.85 11.66
N ALA A 252 -4.51 13.92 10.77
CA ALA A 252 -3.26 13.96 10.02
C ALA A 252 -3.11 15.24 9.18
N LYS A 253 -4.18 15.67 8.49
CA LYS A 253 -4.20 16.87 7.66
C LYS A 253 -3.91 18.16 8.45
N HIS A 254 -4.35 18.23 9.70
CA HIS A 254 -4.23 19.42 10.55
C HIS A 254 -3.30 19.18 11.76
N VAL A 255 -2.38 18.22 11.63
CA VAL A 255 -1.49 17.89 12.73
C VAL A 255 -0.53 19.06 13.01
N HIS A 256 -0.34 19.34 14.29
CA HIS A 256 0.49 20.41 14.83
C HIS A 256 1.06 19.90 16.17
N PRO A 257 2.18 20.43 16.69
CA PRO A 257 2.74 19.96 17.96
C PRO A 257 1.74 19.97 19.13
N ASP A 258 0.79 20.92 19.16
CA ASP A 258 -0.23 21.02 20.23
C ASP A 258 -1.33 19.96 20.15
N ARG A 259 -1.33 19.09 19.13
CA ARG A 259 -2.33 18.03 18.93
C ARG A 259 -1.99 16.72 19.61
N GLY A 260 -0.98 16.69 20.49
CA GLY A 260 -0.57 15.50 21.23
C GLY A 260 -1.73 14.81 21.97
N GLU A 261 -2.59 15.57 22.65
CA GLU A 261 -3.75 15.00 23.35
C GLU A 261 -4.76 14.34 22.41
N ASP A 262 -4.96 14.87 21.21
CA ASP A 262 -5.88 14.29 20.22
C ASP A 262 -5.39 12.90 19.77
N VAL A 263 -4.08 12.76 19.54
CA VAL A 263 -3.44 11.48 19.21
C VAL A 263 -3.53 10.50 20.40
N GLN A 264 -3.31 10.98 21.63
CA GLN A 264 -3.42 10.15 22.82
C GLN A 264 -4.86 9.69 23.05
N ARG A 265 -5.86 10.55 22.86
CA ARG A 265 -7.29 10.17 22.90
C ARG A 265 -7.62 9.12 21.85
N LEU A 266 -7.10 9.27 20.63
CA LEU A 266 -7.24 8.26 19.57
C LEU A 266 -6.63 6.92 19.98
N HIS A 267 -5.41 6.93 20.55
CA HIS A 267 -4.76 5.71 21.04
C HIS A 267 -5.63 5.00 22.07
N HIS A 268 -6.13 5.70 23.10
CA HIS A 268 -7.00 5.10 24.10
C HIS A 268 -8.30 4.54 23.51
N LEU A 269 -8.89 5.23 22.54
CA LEU A 269 -10.11 4.78 21.85
C LEU A 269 -9.86 3.47 21.10
N LEU A 270 -8.80 3.41 20.28
CA LEU A 270 -8.48 2.23 19.50
C LEU A 270 -8.06 1.05 20.38
N ARG A 271 -7.28 1.30 21.44
CA ARG A 271 -6.87 0.28 22.42
C ARG A 271 -8.06 -0.36 23.13
N ARG A 272 -9.13 0.41 23.41
CA ARG A 272 -10.33 -0.09 24.11
C ARG A 272 -11.37 -0.74 23.18
N SER A 273 -11.20 -0.65 21.86
CA SER A 273 -12.11 -1.25 20.90
C SER A 273 -12.00 -2.78 20.94
N GLN A 274 -13.11 -3.45 21.26
CA GLN A 274 -13.20 -4.92 21.24
C GLN A 274 -13.13 -5.47 19.83
N MET A 275 -13.83 -4.85 18.88
CA MET A 275 -13.85 -5.26 17.48
C MET A 275 -12.44 -5.23 16.87
N LEU A 276 -11.70 -4.12 17.06
CA LEU A 276 -10.29 -4.08 16.64
C LEU A 276 -9.45 -5.09 17.41
N GLY A 277 -9.76 -5.30 18.68
CA GLY A 277 -9.07 -6.31 19.47
C GLY A 277 -9.26 -7.74 18.99
N TRP A 278 -10.39 -8.09 18.39
CA TRP A 278 -10.63 -9.39 17.76
C TRP A 278 -9.92 -9.51 16.41
N ALA A 279 -9.90 -8.45 15.62
CA ALA A 279 -9.36 -8.48 14.27
C ALA A 279 -7.84 -8.21 14.15
N THR A 280 -7.15 -7.87 15.24
CA THR A 280 -5.72 -7.47 15.19
C THR A 280 -4.83 -8.11 16.24
N ARG A 281 -5.40 -8.69 17.31
CA ARG A 281 -4.60 -9.33 18.36
C ARG A 281 -4.21 -10.73 17.91
N GLY A 282 -2.92 -11.05 17.99
CA GLY A 282 -2.37 -12.33 17.52
C GLY A 282 -2.33 -12.47 15.99
N VAL A 283 -2.70 -11.43 15.25
CA VAL A 283 -2.69 -11.43 13.78
C VAL A 283 -1.33 -10.93 13.30
N GLY A 284 -0.71 -11.64 12.36
CA GLY A 284 0.57 -11.24 11.77
C GLY A 284 1.71 -11.13 12.78
N PRO A 285 1.94 -12.11 13.68
CA PRO A 285 3.03 -12.03 14.63
C PRO A 285 4.37 -12.08 13.88
N ILE A 286 5.22 -11.10 14.17
CA ILE A 286 6.62 -11.07 13.75
C ILE A 286 7.44 -10.94 15.02
N LEU A 287 8.22 -11.95 15.36
CA LEU A 287 9.01 -12.00 16.59
C LEU A 287 10.40 -11.39 16.38
N ALA A 288 11.05 -11.02 17.48
CA ALA A 288 12.35 -10.34 17.45
C ALA A 288 13.46 -11.15 16.74
N ASP A 289 13.44 -12.47 16.88
CA ASP A 289 14.38 -13.40 16.24
C ASP A 289 14.24 -13.41 14.71
N GLN A 290 13.02 -13.29 14.19
CA GLN A 290 12.76 -13.19 12.75
C GLN A 290 13.24 -11.86 12.14
N LEU A 291 13.50 -10.86 12.98
CA LEU A 291 13.90 -9.51 12.58
C LEU A 291 15.42 -9.29 12.66
N GLU A 292 16.17 -10.24 13.21
CA GLU A 292 17.60 -10.11 13.39
C GLU A 292 18.30 -9.93 12.02
N GLY A 293 18.98 -8.80 11.84
CA GLY A 293 19.67 -8.46 10.59
C GLY A 293 18.78 -8.05 9.41
N THR A 294 17.45 -8.06 9.55
CA THR A 294 16.51 -7.77 8.45
C THR A 294 15.88 -6.38 8.61
N ALA A 295 14.73 -6.28 9.29
CA ALA A 295 13.92 -5.07 9.36
C ALA A 295 14.11 -4.28 10.66
N THR A 296 14.06 -2.95 10.52
CA THR A 296 14.18 -1.98 11.63
C THR A 296 12.88 -1.19 11.76
N GLY A 297 12.88 -0.15 12.61
CA GLY A 297 11.76 0.78 12.68
C GLY A 297 10.58 0.34 13.52
N PRO A 298 9.38 0.91 13.27
CA PRO A 298 8.20 0.64 14.09
C PRO A 298 7.76 -0.83 14.07
N VAL A 299 8.06 -1.58 13.02
CA VAL A 299 7.78 -3.03 12.98
C VAL A 299 8.66 -3.75 14.01
N ALA A 300 9.96 -3.45 14.04
CA ALA A 300 10.90 -4.07 14.97
C ALA A 300 10.65 -3.65 16.43
N ARG A 301 10.40 -2.36 16.67
CA ARG A 301 10.05 -1.84 18.00
C ARG A 301 8.72 -2.37 18.52
N ALA A 302 7.79 -2.76 17.65
CA ALA A 302 6.56 -3.42 18.07
C ALA A 302 6.77 -4.88 18.52
N SER A 303 7.93 -5.46 18.22
CA SER A 303 8.32 -6.85 18.48
C SER A 303 9.40 -6.98 19.57
N GLY A 304 9.72 -5.90 20.27
CA GLY A 304 10.66 -5.89 21.39
C GLY A 304 12.10 -5.51 21.01
N VAL A 305 12.35 -5.15 19.75
CA VAL A 305 13.70 -4.77 19.29
C VAL A 305 13.92 -3.28 19.54
N ASP A 306 14.73 -2.97 20.56
CA ASP A 306 15.10 -1.59 20.94
C ASP A 306 16.21 -1.03 20.03
N GLN A 307 15.84 -0.74 18.77
CA GLN A 307 16.72 -0.13 17.78
C GLN A 307 16.02 1.05 17.08
N ASP A 308 16.68 2.21 17.09
CA ASP A 308 16.22 3.43 16.43
C ASP A 308 17.43 4.33 16.12
N GLU A 309 17.60 4.69 14.84
CA GLU A 309 18.77 5.46 14.40
C GLU A 309 18.83 6.87 15.01
N ARG A 310 17.69 7.43 15.48
CA ARG A 310 17.64 8.74 16.13
C ARG A 310 18.40 8.80 17.45
N VAL A 311 18.69 7.66 18.09
CA VAL A 311 19.50 7.63 19.32
C VAL A 311 20.93 8.12 19.05
N ALA A 312 21.45 7.89 17.84
CA ALA A 312 22.79 8.30 17.44
C ALA A 312 22.85 9.72 16.85
N ASP A 313 21.71 10.33 16.51
CA ASP A 313 21.65 11.66 15.92
C ASP A 313 21.80 12.76 17.00
N PRO A 314 22.85 13.60 16.95
CA PRO A 314 23.07 14.67 17.93
C PRO A 314 21.90 15.64 18.08
N ALA A 315 21.11 15.85 17.03
CA ALA A 315 19.94 16.72 17.05
C ALA A 315 18.84 16.17 17.97
N TYR A 316 18.70 14.84 18.06
CA TYR A 316 17.73 14.16 18.92
C TYR A 316 18.25 13.94 20.34
N VAL A 317 19.55 13.65 20.50
CA VAL A 317 20.20 13.61 21.83
C VAL A 317 19.98 14.92 22.59
N GLY A 318 20.13 16.06 21.89
CA GLY A 318 19.96 17.39 22.47
C GLY A 318 18.52 17.77 22.88
N ILE A 319 17.52 16.93 22.61
CA ILE A 319 16.11 17.14 23.02
C ILE A 319 15.54 15.98 23.84
N GLY A 320 16.36 15.00 24.24
CA GLY A 320 15.95 13.88 25.08
C GLY A 320 14.95 12.95 24.38
N PHE A 321 15.33 12.46 23.20
CA PHE A 321 14.64 11.36 22.54
C PHE A 321 14.96 10.03 23.21
N GLU A 322 13.94 9.19 23.42
CA GLU A 322 14.06 7.82 23.90
C GLU A 322 13.13 6.92 23.07
N PRO A 323 13.59 5.77 22.55
CA PRO A 323 12.72 4.87 21.79
C PRO A 323 11.54 4.35 22.62
N ILE A 324 10.40 4.18 21.97
CA ILE A 324 9.24 3.49 22.55
C ILE A 324 9.28 2.06 22.02
N VAL A 325 9.09 1.06 22.89
CA VAL A 325 9.12 -0.35 22.51
C VAL A 325 7.89 -1.08 23.08
N HIS A 326 7.34 -1.98 22.27
CA HIS A 326 6.31 -2.94 22.63
C HIS A 326 6.78 -4.36 22.29
N ASP A 327 6.17 -5.38 22.90
CA ASP A 327 6.64 -6.78 22.86
C ASP A 327 5.66 -7.76 22.20
N GLY A 328 4.54 -7.27 21.65
CA GLY A 328 3.48 -8.16 21.15
C GLY A 328 3.65 -8.63 19.71
N GLY A 329 4.43 -7.93 18.87
CA GLY A 329 4.79 -8.34 17.51
C GLY A 329 3.65 -8.50 16.50
N ASP A 330 2.40 -8.31 16.90
CA ASP A 330 1.20 -8.46 16.08
C ASP A 330 0.73 -7.12 15.45
N VAL A 331 -0.30 -7.19 14.59
CA VAL A 331 -0.93 -5.99 13.97
C VAL A 331 -1.33 -4.97 15.04
N ARG A 332 -1.85 -5.43 16.18
CA ARG A 332 -2.28 -4.56 17.28
C ARG A 332 -1.11 -3.79 17.90
N SER A 333 0.02 -4.46 18.14
CA SER A 333 1.24 -3.86 18.65
C SER A 333 1.82 -2.86 17.67
N ARG A 334 1.82 -3.17 16.37
CA ARG A 334 2.24 -2.24 15.31
C ARG A 334 1.35 -0.99 15.21
N ILE A 335 0.05 -1.10 15.46
CA ILE A 335 -0.87 0.04 15.56
C ILE A 335 -0.55 0.89 16.80
N ALA A 336 -0.37 0.24 17.97
CA ALA A 336 -0.05 0.93 19.22
C ALA A 336 1.29 1.67 19.13
N GLN A 337 2.31 1.02 18.56
CA GLN A 337 3.65 1.56 18.33
C GLN A 337 3.59 2.86 17.52
N ARG A 338 2.93 2.84 16.35
CA ARG A 338 2.80 4.03 15.50
C ARG A 338 2.01 5.16 16.16
N LEU A 339 1.00 4.85 16.98
CA LEU A 339 0.25 5.87 17.73
C LEU A 339 1.08 6.49 18.86
N ALA A 340 1.90 5.69 19.55
CA ALA A 340 2.82 6.15 20.57
C ALA A 340 3.93 7.02 19.97
N GLU A 341 4.53 6.58 18.87
CA GLU A 341 5.53 7.35 18.12
C GLU A 341 4.93 8.63 17.52
N ALA A 342 3.70 8.61 16.99
CA ALA A 342 3.05 9.82 16.52
C ALA A 342 2.84 10.85 17.64
N HIS A 343 2.49 10.41 18.85
CA HIS A 343 2.37 11.30 20.01
C HIS A 343 3.73 11.88 20.41
N GLN A 344 4.76 11.04 20.49
CA GLN A 344 6.12 11.45 20.82
C GLN A 344 6.69 12.42 19.77
N ALA A 345 6.43 12.17 18.49
CA ALA A 345 6.87 13.03 17.39
C ALA A 345 6.35 14.46 17.55
N LEU A 346 5.10 14.65 17.99
CA LEU A 346 4.57 15.98 18.28
C LEU A 346 5.27 16.66 19.47
N GLN A 347 5.64 15.91 20.50
CA GLN A 347 6.43 16.42 21.64
C GLN A 347 7.88 16.75 21.25
N LEU A 348 8.48 15.99 20.34
CA LEU A 348 9.82 16.29 19.81
C LEU A 348 9.76 17.53 18.92
N ALA A 349 8.76 17.64 18.05
CA ALA A 349 8.56 18.79 17.21
C ALA A 349 8.39 20.10 18.00
N SER A 350 7.69 20.07 19.16
CA SER A 350 7.59 21.25 20.04
C SER A 350 8.90 21.64 20.72
N ARG A 351 9.80 20.67 20.97
CA ARG A 351 11.08 20.88 21.66
C ARG A 351 12.26 21.14 20.71
N ALA A 352 12.09 20.86 19.42
CA ALA A 352 13.15 20.88 18.41
C ALA A 352 13.85 22.25 18.30
N GLY A 353 13.10 23.36 18.35
CA GLY A 353 13.62 24.68 18.02
C GLY A 353 14.19 24.71 16.60
N ASP A 354 15.38 25.29 16.42
CA ASP A 354 16.08 25.38 15.12
C ASP A 354 17.00 24.20 14.81
N ARG A 355 16.93 23.11 15.60
CA ARG A 355 17.76 21.92 15.39
C ARG A 355 17.47 21.27 14.06
N ARG A 356 18.54 20.81 13.41
CA ARG A 356 18.50 20.13 12.11
C ARG A 356 19.17 18.78 12.22
N HIS A 357 18.61 17.80 11.53
CA HIS A 357 19.27 16.54 11.26
C HIS A 357 20.54 16.81 10.44
N ASP A 358 21.61 16.12 10.79
CA ASP A 358 22.87 16.10 10.03
C ASP A 358 22.81 14.99 8.98
N PRO A 359 22.94 15.29 7.67
CA PRO A 359 22.90 14.27 6.62
C PRO A 359 23.94 13.15 6.76
N GLU A 360 25.03 13.39 7.50
CA GLU A 360 26.04 12.36 7.78
C GLU A 360 25.62 11.40 8.91
N ALA A 361 24.57 11.75 9.68
CA ALA A 361 24.03 10.90 10.73
C ALA A 361 23.07 9.84 10.14
N PRO A 362 22.99 8.63 10.74
CA PRO A 362 22.00 7.64 10.34
C PRO A 362 20.56 8.19 10.42
N LEU A 363 19.76 7.95 9.37
CA LEU A 363 18.41 8.49 9.26
C LEU A 363 17.35 7.41 9.55
N GLU A 364 16.53 7.66 10.58
CA GLU A 364 15.31 6.89 10.85
C GLU A 364 14.12 7.56 10.13
N SER A 365 13.57 6.95 9.08
CA SER A 365 12.29 7.37 8.49
C SER A 365 11.09 6.93 9.35
N PRO A 366 9.84 7.35 9.06
CA PRO A 366 8.64 6.86 9.76
C PRO A 366 8.40 5.35 9.57
N ARG A 367 9.15 4.68 8.70
CA ARG A 367 9.03 3.25 8.40
C ARG A 367 10.25 2.44 8.84
N GLY A 368 11.29 3.09 9.34
CA GLY A 368 12.55 2.48 9.74
C GLY A 368 13.75 3.17 9.09
N ARG A 369 14.93 2.56 9.25
CA ARG A 369 16.19 3.04 8.68
C ARG A 369 16.07 3.31 7.18
N LEU A 370 16.48 4.50 6.75
CA LEU A 370 16.50 4.91 5.35
C LEU A 370 17.92 5.30 4.94
N ALA A 371 18.44 4.68 3.89
CA ALA A 371 19.71 5.03 3.29
C ALA A 371 19.66 4.84 1.76
N VAL A 372 20.63 5.41 1.04
CA VAL A 372 20.72 5.27 -0.42
C VAL A 372 20.90 3.79 -0.78
N GLY A 373 19.91 3.23 -1.50
CA GLY A 373 19.92 1.82 -1.92
C GLY A 373 19.54 0.81 -0.83
N ASP A 374 19.12 1.27 0.35
CA ASP A 374 18.68 0.45 1.48
C ASP A 374 17.44 1.09 2.13
N THR A 375 16.27 0.59 1.76
CA THR A 375 14.96 1.15 2.14
C THR A 375 14.21 0.23 3.11
N PRO A 376 13.32 0.78 3.95
CA PRO A 376 12.48 -0.02 4.85
C PRO A 376 11.68 -1.13 4.13
N ALA A 377 11.08 -0.86 2.98
CA ALA A 377 10.31 -1.85 2.23
C ALA A 377 11.18 -3.03 1.76
N GLN A 378 12.41 -2.76 1.29
CA GLN A 378 13.34 -3.82 0.86
C GLN A 378 13.70 -4.79 2.00
N ARG A 379 13.71 -4.32 3.24
CA ARG A 379 14.00 -5.13 4.43
C ARG A 379 12.80 -5.94 4.92
N LEU A 380 11.58 -5.42 4.73
CA LEU A 380 10.34 -6.06 5.21
C LEU A 380 9.77 -7.08 4.22
N LEU A 381 9.88 -6.84 2.92
CA LEU A 381 9.27 -7.70 1.90
C LEU A 381 9.73 -9.16 1.91
N PRO A 382 11.02 -9.49 2.16
CA PRO A 382 11.47 -10.87 2.27
C PRO A 382 10.77 -11.67 3.39
N LEU A 383 10.20 -10.98 4.40
CA LEU A 383 9.48 -11.64 5.49
C LEU A 383 8.06 -12.06 5.09
N LEU A 384 7.46 -11.43 4.07
CA LEU A 384 6.05 -11.65 3.71
C LEU A 384 5.72 -13.12 3.42
N PRO A 385 6.48 -13.88 2.61
CA PRO A 385 6.17 -15.29 2.33
C PRO A 385 5.92 -16.11 3.60
N ALA A 386 6.88 -16.09 4.52
CA ALA A 386 6.83 -16.87 5.75
C ALA A 386 5.77 -16.35 6.74
N VAL A 387 5.60 -15.03 6.81
CA VAL A 387 4.61 -14.42 7.72
C VAL A 387 3.19 -14.73 7.28
N LEU A 388 2.90 -14.75 5.97
CA LEU A 388 1.53 -14.91 5.47
C LEU A 388 1.05 -16.37 5.44
N GLU A 389 1.96 -17.34 5.48
CA GLU A 389 1.62 -18.77 5.44
C GLU A 389 0.75 -19.17 6.64
N GLY A 390 -0.33 -19.90 6.37
CA GLY A 390 -1.30 -20.35 7.36
C GLY A 390 -2.34 -19.31 7.79
N MET A 391 -2.27 -18.07 7.30
CA MET A 391 -3.24 -17.02 7.64
C MET A 391 -4.52 -17.12 6.80
N GLU A 392 -5.66 -16.80 7.41
CA GLU A 392 -6.85 -16.45 6.65
C GLU A 392 -6.62 -15.16 5.85
N TRP A 393 -7.25 -15.01 4.68
CA TRP A 393 -6.97 -13.91 3.76
C TRP A 393 -7.20 -12.53 4.39
N GLY A 394 -8.20 -12.39 5.26
CA GLY A 394 -8.45 -11.15 6.00
C GLY A 394 -7.29 -10.77 6.94
N ASP A 395 -6.70 -11.76 7.59
CA ASP A 395 -5.54 -11.61 8.48
C ASP A 395 -4.26 -11.33 7.68
N ALA A 396 -4.09 -11.98 6.53
CA ALA A 396 -3.00 -11.70 5.59
C ALA A 396 -3.04 -10.24 5.11
N VAL A 397 -4.22 -9.75 4.67
CA VAL A 397 -4.40 -8.34 4.27
C VAL A 397 -4.11 -7.39 5.43
N SER A 398 -4.63 -7.69 6.62
CA SER A 398 -4.39 -6.89 7.83
C SER A 398 -2.91 -6.82 8.19
N THR A 399 -2.20 -7.94 8.02
CA THR A 399 -0.75 -8.05 8.25
C THR A 399 0.03 -7.18 7.29
N VAL A 400 -0.16 -7.33 5.97
CA VAL A 400 0.55 -6.51 4.97
C VAL A 400 0.27 -5.01 5.15
N VAL A 401 -0.99 -4.62 5.38
CA VAL A 401 -1.35 -3.21 5.62
C VAL A 401 -0.65 -2.65 6.86
N SER A 402 -0.51 -3.46 7.92
CA SER A 402 0.15 -3.04 9.16
C SER A 402 1.68 -2.86 9.05
N LEU A 403 2.30 -3.35 7.98
CA LEU A 403 3.72 -3.13 7.70
C LEU A 403 3.98 -1.72 7.15
N ASP A 404 2.95 -1.03 6.64
CA ASP A 404 3.06 0.34 6.09
C ASP A 404 4.15 0.45 5.02
N LEU A 405 4.17 -0.50 4.08
CA LEU A 405 5.11 -0.50 2.96
C LEU A 405 4.87 0.75 2.09
N ASP A 406 5.94 1.50 1.81
CA ASP A 406 5.84 2.70 1.00
C ASP A 406 5.71 2.36 -0.49
N THR A 407 4.84 3.08 -1.20
CA THR A 407 4.60 2.83 -2.63
C THR A 407 5.82 3.19 -3.48
N ASP A 408 6.53 4.25 -3.12
CA ASP A 408 7.67 4.72 -3.89
C ASP A 408 8.85 3.76 -3.72
N GLU A 409 9.09 3.28 -2.49
CA GLU A 409 10.09 2.25 -2.20
C GLU A 409 9.79 0.94 -2.93
N VAL A 410 8.52 0.49 -2.93
CA VAL A 410 8.09 -0.74 -3.64
C VAL A 410 8.25 -0.62 -5.15
N LEU A 411 7.91 0.54 -5.74
CA LEU A 411 8.09 0.78 -7.19
C LEU A 411 9.58 0.91 -7.57
N ALA A 412 10.42 1.41 -6.66
CA ALA A 412 11.87 1.52 -6.86
C ALA A 412 12.60 0.18 -6.82
N MET A 413 11.95 -0.87 -6.31
CA MET A 413 12.60 -2.15 -6.12
C MET A 413 13.07 -2.76 -7.44
N ARG A 414 14.34 -3.17 -7.41
CA ARG A 414 14.95 -3.99 -8.45
C ARG A 414 14.82 -5.44 -8.07
N SER A 415 14.63 -6.33 -9.05
CA SER A 415 14.95 -7.74 -8.85
C SER A 415 16.31 -7.85 -8.18
N PRO A 416 16.44 -8.62 -7.09
CA PRO A 416 17.68 -8.65 -6.33
C PRO A 416 18.79 -9.22 -7.22
N ASP A 417 19.73 -8.36 -7.60
CA ASP A 417 21.06 -8.76 -8.11
C ASP A 417 22.02 -9.14 -6.95
N ARG A 418 21.45 -9.36 -5.76
CA ARG A 418 22.17 -9.79 -4.57
C ARG A 418 21.34 -10.84 -3.87
N GLU A 419 21.97 -11.98 -3.61
CA GLU A 419 21.66 -12.84 -2.47
C GLU A 419 21.57 -11.94 -1.23
N LEU A 420 20.37 -11.44 -0.94
CA LEU A 420 20.03 -10.98 0.40
C LEU A 420 20.00 -12.26 1.23
N PRO A 421 20.82 -12.38 2.28
CA PRO A 421 20.71 -13.51 3.18
C PRO A 421 19.30 -13.48 3.77
N VAL A 422 18.45 -14.38 3.31
CA VAL A 422 17.27 -14.81 4.05
C VAL A 422 17.83 -15.76 5.12
N PRO A 423 17.63 -15.49 6.42
CA PRO A 423 18.02 -16.42 7.46
C PRO A 423 17.30 -17.76 7.32
#